data_AF-A0A850VK58-F1
#
_entry.id   AF-A0A850VK58-F1
#
_cell.length_a   1.000
_cell.length_b   1.000
_cell.length_c   1.000
_cell.angle_alpha   90.00
_cell.angle_beta   90.00
_cell.angle_gamma   90.00
#
_symmetry.space_group_name_H-M   'P 1'
#
loop_
_entity.id
_entity.type
_entity.pdbx_description
1 polymer ?
#
loop_
_entity_poly.entity_id
_entity_poly.type
_entity_poly.pdbx_seq_one_letter_code
_entity_poly.pdbx_strand_id
1 'polypeptide(L)'
;EVDCVSGKVFFRAAAGPGELRKLRSGERLFLLLKKLSPLPVSGSRGKMLHEVKSLVIEDPKYWVDIISVWRNLHGHEGKADDVSQEHALALKRKLEETNTASKRQKTEQMRAIVSEDCQVEAGSCEAPDRVSDQECWIETRPSSEFPSTGSGENPAVNEKRSFSFRVSCRCSGAIAKILTSQEVGRAIGIALVKQCGWRADLRDPDLEIFVHLNDIHSVVGIPLFRLPLANREYIKTAGLRSTVAWAMASLAEIRAGALVLDPMCGLGTILLEAAKEWPEACYWGADISDSQLEGADGNIRTAGLMDKVELLKASVTALPLPSESFDSVISDIPFGKKFKTMTDGLLLADILQEMERVLRVGGTLVLLLSQELRRRVDGLTRCAAGDSAEASARSGAAPARAPSVDGNSGGGEPLLSRHLGSLLPEGVHAVSLGRTDAFIHKYRKVSAAGSC
;
A
#
# COMPACT_ATOMS: atom_id res chain seq x y z
N GLU A 1 21.30 -16.89 9.37
CA GLU A 1 21.10 -17.10 7.93
C GLU A 1 19.84 -16.36 7.51
N VAL A 2 19.95 -15.51 6.50
CA VAL A 2 18.84 -14.75 5.92
C VAL A 2 18.77 -15.15 4.45
N ASP A 3 17.62 -15.66 4.04
CA ASP A 3 17.35 -16.04 2.66
C ASP A 3 16.30 -15.09 2.07
N CYS A 4 16.69 -14.40 1.00
CA CYS A 4 15.88 -13.39 0.33
C CYS A 4 15.39 -13.94 -1.01
N VAL A 5 14.07 -14.09 -1.12
CA VAL A 5 13.38 -14.46 -2.36
C VAL A 5 12.51 -13.28 -2.78
N SER A 6 12.19 -13.15 -4.07
CA SER A 6 11.34 -12.07 -4.55
C SER A 6 10.07 -11.91 -3.70
N GLY A 7 9.98 -10.76 -3.01
CA GLY A 7 8.87 -10.40 -2.12
C GLY A 7 8.79 -11.13 -0.77
N LYS A 8 9.79 -11.93 -0.37
CA LYS A 8 9.83 -12.61 0.94
C LYS A 8 11.25 -12.69 1.51
N VAL A 9 11.34 -12.54 2.82
CA VAL A 9 12.58 -12.75 3.56
C VAL A 9 12.34 -13.84 4.58
N PHE A 10 13.18 -14.88 4.57
CA PHE A 10 13.20 -15.96 5.54
C PHE A 10 14.40 -15.76 6.45
N PHE A 11 14.17 -15.71 7.75
CA PHE A 11 15.23 -15.50 8.72
C PHE A 11 14.92 -16.22 10.02
N ARG A 12 15.95 -16.46 10.81
CA ARG A 12 15.85 -16.87 12.21
C ARG A 12 16.09 -15.65 13.10
N ALA A 13 15.32 -15.53 14.17
CA ALA A 13 15.49 -14.48 15.17
C ALA A 13 15.40 -15.08 16.58
N ALA A 14 16.21 -14.55 17.49
CA ALA A 14 16.10 -14.81 18.93
C ALA A 14 15.19 -13.77 19.63
N ALA A 15 14.76 -12.73 18.90
CA ALA A 15 13.95 -11.64 19.40
C ALA A 15 12.50 -12.09 19.71
N GLY A 16 11.93 -11.54 20.78
CA GLY A 16 10.54 -11.79 21.15
C GLY A 16 9.54 -11.08 20.23
N PRO A 17 8.23 -11.43 20.28
CA PRO A 17 7.20 -10.80 19.44
C PRO A 17 7.13 -9.28 19.56
N GLY A 18 7.33 -8.71 20.77
CA GLY A 18 7.34 -7.27 20.98
C GLY A 18 8.44 -6.54 20.19
N GLU A 19 9.63 -7.14 20.08
CA GLU A 19 10.73 -6.60 19.27
C GLU A 19 10.48 -6.81 17.78
N LEU A 20 9.98 -7.99 17.39
CA LEU A 20 9.62 -8.29 15.99
C LEU A 20 8.53 -7.36 15.46
N ARG A 21 7.60 -6.91 16.31
CA ARG A 21 6.57 -5.92 15.97
C ARG A 21 7.16 -4.56 15.60
N LYS A 22 8.38 -4.25 16.04
CA LYS A 22 9.08 -2.99 15.71
C LYS A 22 9.64 -2.98 14.28
N LEU A 23 9.70 -4.11 13.58
CA LEU A 23 10.19 -4.17 12.20
C LEU A 23 9.40 -3.20 11.30
N ARG A 24 10.14 -2.32 10.60
CA ARG A 24 9.55 -1.23 9.82
C ARG A 24 9.37 -1.57 8.34
N SER A 25 10.25 -2.40 7.79
CA SER A 25 10.28 -2.81 6.38
C SER A 25 9.46 -4.08 6.07
N GLY A 26 8.95 -4.76 7.09
CA GLY A 26 8.15 -5.97 6.93
C GLY A 26 6.66 -5.66 6.78
N GLU A 27 5.96 -6.39 5.93
CA GLU A 27 4.51 -6.23 5.77
C GLU A 27 3.72 -7.11 6.77
N ARG A 28 3.98 -8.41 6.73
CA ARG A 28 3.41 -9.40 7.65
C ARG A 28 4.50 -10.37 8.04
N LEU A 29 4.52 -10.73 9.32
CA LEU A 29 5.41 -11.75 9.84
C LEU A 29 4.65 -13.04 10.08
N PHE A 30 5.33 -14.14 9.80
CA PHE A 30 4.79 -15.48 9.93
C PHE A 30 5.81 -16.33 10.67
N LEU A 31 5.33 -17.12 11.64
CA LEU A 31 6.05 -18.28 12.13
C LEU A 31 6.09 -19.30 10.98
N LEU A 32 7.27 -19.50 10.41
CA LEU A 32 7.47 -20.43 9.31
C LEU A 32 7.40 -21.87 9.83
N LEU A 33 6.46 -22.66 9.34
CA LEU A 33 6.35 -24.08 9.66
C LEU A 33 7.06 -24.94 8.63
N LYS A 34 6.82 -24.64 7.35
CA LYS A 34 7.42 -25.36 6.23
C LYS A 34 7.78 -24.43 5.10
N LYS A 35 8.94 -24.69 4.49
CA LYS A 35 9.36 -24.13 3.20
C LYS A 35 9.77 -25.29 2.32
N LEU A 36 9.01 -25.50 1.25
CA LEU A 36 9.18 -26.61 0.32
C LEU A 36 9.35 -26.08 -1.10
N SER A 37 9.88 -26.91 -1.98
CA SER A 37 9.92 -26.64 -3.41
C SER A 37 8.51 -26.40 -3.98
N PRO A 38 8.40 -25.77 -5.16
CA PRO A 38 7.11 -25.61 -5.84
C PRO A 38 6.42 -26.97 -6.03
N LEU A 39 5.10 -27.00 -5.85
CA LEU A 39 4.33 -28.19 -6.19
C LEU A 39 4.40 -28.44 -7.70
N PRO A 40 4.61 -29.68 -8.15
CA PRO A 40 4.61 -30.00 -9.56
C PRO A 40 3.23 -29.72 -10.14
N VAL A 41 3.17 -28.85 -11.15
CA VAL A 41 1.94 -28.57 -11.89
C VAL A 41 1.79 -29.62 -12.99
N SER A 42 1.63 -30.89 -12.58
CA SER A 42 1.41 -32.01 -13.48
C SER A 42 0.34 -32.95 -12.91
N GLY A 43 -0.55 -33.44 -13.79
CA GLY A 43 -1.63 -34.35 -13.41
C GLY A 43 -3.01 -33.72 -13.23
N SER A 44 -3.96 -34.51 -12.72
CA SER A 44 -5.36 -34.10 -12.57
C SER A 44 -5.56 -33.17 -11.36
N ARG A 45 -6.59 -32.32 -11.41
CA ARG A 45 -6.97 -31.40 -10.31
C ARG A 45 -7.02 -32.11 -8.94
N GLY A 46 -7.50 -33.36 -8.91
CA GLY A 46 -7.59 -34.17 -7.70
C GLY A 46 -6.23 -34.54 -7.10
N LYS A 47 -5.24 -34.90 -7.94
CA LYS A 47 -3.87 -35.21 -7.48
C LYS A 47 -3.22 -33.98 -6.87
N MET A 48 -3.35 -32.83 -7.52
CA MET A 48 -2.79 -31.58 -6.97
C MET A 48 -3.43 -31.19 -5.64
N LEU A 49 -4.76 -31.32 -5.50
CA LEU A 49 -5.43 -31.07 -4.21
C LEU A 49 -4.98 -32.05 -3.12
N HIS A 50 -4.63 -33.29 -3.49
CA HIS A 50 -4.07 -34.25 -2.56
C HIS A 50 -2.67 -33.84 -2.09
N GLU A 51 -1.80 -33.41 -3.00
CA GLU A 51 -0.46 -32.89 -2.65
C GLU A 51 -0.53 -31.62 -1.79
N VAL A 52 -1.45 -30.70 -2.10
CA VAL A 52 -1.69 -29.51 -1.29
C VAL A 52 -2.09 -29.89 0.15
N LYS A 53 -2.94 -30.91 0.30
CA LYS A 53 -3.38 -31.40 1.60
C LYS A 53 -2.21 -32.00 2.39
N SER A 54 -1.33 -32.78 1.75
CA SER A 54 -0.18 -33.39 2.43
C SER A 54 0.84 -32.37 2.93
N LEU A 55 0.79 -31.11 2.47
CA LEU A 55 1.58 -30.04 3.06
C LEU A 55 1.20 -29.73 4.51
N VAL A 56 -0.03 -30.02 4.92
CA VAL A 56 -0.61 -29.60 6.21
C VAL A 56 -1.03 -30.80 7.07
N ILE A 57 -1.44 -31.90 6.43
CA ILE A 57 -1.79 -33.16 7.10
C ILE A 57 -0.49 -33.88 7.52
N GLU A 58 -0.20 -33.89 8.82
CA GLU A 58 0.92 -34.63 9.45
C GLU A 58 0.45 -35.41 10.67
N ASP A 59 1.33 -36.08 11.42
CA ASP A 59 0.98 -36.68 12.72
C ASP A 59 0.26 -35.62 13.60
N PRO A 60 -0.93 -35.90 14.16
CA PRO A 60 -1.62 -34.99 15.06
C PRO A 60 -0.74 -34.40 16.18
N LYS A 61 0.30 -35.10 16.62
CA LYS A 61 1.28 -34.59 17.61
C LYS A 61 2.01 -33.33 17.11
N TYR A 62 2.32 -33.24 15.82
CA TYR A 62 2.99 -32.09 15.21
C TYR A 62 2.24 -30.78 15.47
N TRP A 63 0.91 -30.81 15.32
CA TRP A 63 0.07 -29.63 15.56
C TRP A 63 -0.04 -29.28 17.04
N VAL A 64 0.02 -30.27 17.94
CA VAL A 64 0.05 -30.01 19.39
C VAL A 64 1.31 -29.23 19.76
N ASP A 65 2.47 -29.64 19.24
CA ASP A 65 3.75 -28.98 19.50
C ASP A 65 3.78 -27.56 18.91
N ILE A 66 3.31 -27.39 17.68
CA ILE A 66 3.21 -26.06 17.04
C ILE A 66 2.30 -25.13 17.83
N ILE A 67 1.12 -25.61 18.23
CA ILE A 67 0.17 -24.79 18.98
C ILE A 67 0.77 -24.41 20.34
N SER A 68 1.52 -25.31 20.99
CA SER A 68 2.25 -25.00 22.22
C SER A 68 3.26 -23.87 22.01
N VAL A 69 4.10 -23.96 20.97
CA VAL A 69 5.06 -22.91 20.61
C VAL A 69 4.35 -21.59 20.29
N TRP A 70 3.30 -21.63 19.47
CA TRP A 70 2.53 -20.44 19.11
C TRP A 70 1.85 -19.79 20.32
N ARG A 71 1.26 -20.58 21.22
CA ARG A 71 0.70 -20.09 22.48
C ARG A 71 1.75 -19.50 23.38
N ASN A 72 2.94 -20.08 23.49
CA ASN A 72 4.03 -19.52 24.30
C ASN A 72 4.50 -18.17 23.77
N LEU A 73 4.49 -17.97 22.44
CA LEU A 73 4.79 -16.67 21.85
C LEU A 73 3.73 -15.61 22.19
N HIS A 74 2.46 -15.98 22.30
CA HIS A 74 1.37 -15.04 22.58
C HIS A 74 1.00 -14.93 24.07
N GLY A 75 1.31 -15.95 24.87
CA GLY A 75 0.92 -16.09 26.27
C GLY A 75 1.69 -15.22 27.26
N HIS A 76 2.74 -14.53 26.80
CA HIS A 76 3.45 -13.53 27.59
C HIS A 76 2.83 -12.12 27.53
N GLU A 77 1.79 -11.88 26.73
CA GLU A 77 1.03 -10.61 26.74
C GLU A 77 0.04 -10.51 27.94
N GLY A 78 0.09 -11.44 28.89
CA GLY A 78 -0.89 -11.58 29.98
C GLY A 78 -0.50 -11.06 31.36
N LYS A 79 0.60 -10.31 31.55
CA LYS A 79 0.90 -9.68 32.85
C LYS A 79 1.49 -8.26 32.71
N ALA A 80 0.62 -7.30 33.05
CA ALA A 80 0.86 -5.88 33.37
C ALA A 80 1.42 -5.01 32.24
N ASP A 81 0.53 -4.37 31.48
CA ASP A 81 0.27 -2.93 31.69
C ASP A 81 -1.13 -2.56 31.19
N ASP A 82 -1.74 -1.66 31.94
CA ASP A 82 -3.12 -1.20 31.85
C ASP A 82 -3.39 -0.40 30.56
N VAL A 83 -3.98 -1.03 29.53
CA VAL A 83 -4.79 -0.34 28.51
C VAL A 83 -5.97 -1.22 28.15
N SER A 84 -6.97 -1.22 29.02
CA SER A 84 -8.31 -1.70 28.70
C SER A 84 -9.02 -0.70 27.77
N GLN A 85 -8.71 -0.75 26.47
CA GLN A 85 -9.52 -0.04 25.46
C GLN A 85 -9.41 -0.61 24.03
N GLU A 86 -9.39 -1.93 23.88
CA GLU A 86 -9.76 -2.55 22.60
C GLU A 86 -11.21 -3.10 22.72
N HIS A 87 -12.10 -2.55 21.89
CA HIS A 87 -13.56 -2.81 21.76
C HIS A 87 -14.54 -1.98 22.62
N ALA A 88 -14.82 -0.74 22.19
CA ALA A 88 -16.10 -0.07 22.49
C ALA A 88 -16.58 1.01 21.48
N LEU A 89 -16.15 1.01 20.21
CA LEU A 89 -16.62 2.02 19.23
C LEU A 89 -17.09 1.47 17.87
N ALA A 90 -17.67 0.27 17.82
CA ALA A 90 -18.22 -0.26 16.56
C ALA A 90 -19.63 -0.89 16.64
N LEU A 91 -20.29 -0.93 17.79
CA LEU A 91 -21.68 -1.41 17.87
C LEU A 91 -22.45 -0.73 19.00
N LYS A 92 -23.10 0.40 18.68
CA LYS A 92 -24.42 0.81 19.19
C LYS A 92 -24.81 2.16 18.58
N ARG A 93 -25.61 2.13 17.51
CA ARG A 93 -26.79 3.00 17.31
C ARG A 93 -27.50 2.68 15.99
N LYS A 94 -28.58 1.92 16.12
CA LYS A 94 -29.87 2.11 15.43
C LYS A 94 -30.88 2.08 16.59
N LEU A 95 -31.95 2.84 16.69
CA LEU A 95 -32.71 3.67 15.77
C LEU A 95 -33.61 4.52 16.69
N GLU A 96 -33.75 5.81 16.45
CA GLU A 96 -35.01 6.51 16.75
C GLU A 96 -35.15 7.67 15.76
N GLU A 97 -36.30 7.68 15.10
CA GLU A 97 -36.68 8.49 13.96
C GLU A 97 -37.05 9.90 14.39
N THR A 98 -36.56 10.92 13.69
CA THR A 98 -37.40 11.93 13.00
C THR A 98 -36.55 12.96 12.25
N ASN A 99 -37.12 13.48 11.17
CA ASN A 99 -36.70 14.60 10.32
C ASN A 99 -35.86 14.28 9.08
N THR A 100 -36.55 13.59 8.17
CA THR A 100 -36.56 13.86 6.72
C THR A 100 -36.70 15.35 6.39
N ALA A 101 -35.59 16.00 6.01
CA ALA A 101 -35.51 17.10 5.05
C ALA A 101 -34.04 17.48 4.87
N SER A 102 -33.62 17.88 3.66
CA SER A 102 -32.31 18.50 3.34
C SER A 102 -31.17 17.60 2.80
N LYS A 103 -31.48 16.55 2.03
CA LYS A 103 -30.49 15.97 1.08
C LYS A 103 -31.13 15.30 -0.15
N ARG A 104 -32.06 16.01 -0.77
CA ARG A 104 -32.57 15.75 -2.14
C ARG A 104 -32.47 16.97 -3.08
N GLN A 105 -31.63 17.93 -2.75
CA GLN A 105 -31.28 19.06 -3.62
C GLN A 105 -29.76 19.16 -3.76
N LYS A 106 -29.15 18.22 -4.48
CA LYS A 106 -27.85 18.44 -5.16
C LYS A 106 -27.54 17.39 -6.22
N THR A 107 -28.59 16.95 -6.95
CA THR A 107 -28.45 16.12 -8.15
C THR A 107 -29.30 16.65 -9.33
N GLU A 108 -29.84 17.87 -9.23
CA GLU A 108 -30.65 18.49 -10.29
C GLU A 108 -30.14 19.86 -10.79
N GLN A 109 -28.93 20.26 -10.42
CA GLN A 109 -28.26 21.43 -11.03
C GLN A 109 -26.84 21.07 -11.49
N MET A 110 -26.73 20.13 -12.42
CA MET A 110 -25.59 20.08 -13.37
C MET A 110 -25.87 19.12 -14.54
N ARG A 111 -27.08 19.21 -15.12
CA ARG A 111 -27.44 18.50 -16.35
C ARG A 111 -28.32 19.32 -17.30
N ALA A 112 -28.27 20.64 -17.14
CA ALA A 112 -28.75 21.59 -18.13
C ALA A 112 -27.53 22.37 -18.59
N ILE A 113 -26.91 21.92 -19.68
CA ILE A 113 -26.20 22.68 -20.72
C ILE A 113 -25.55 21.61 -21.61
N VAL A 114 -25.85 21.70 -22.91
CA VAL A 114 -25.45 20.86 -24.04
C VAL A 114 -26.26 19.57 -24.24
N SER A 115 -27.30 19.66 -25.08
CA SER A 115 -27.41 18.86 -26.31
C SER A 115 -28.72 19.21 -27.04
N GLU A 116 -28.60 19.99 -28.11
CA GLU A 116 -29.59 20.09 -29.19
C GLU A 116 -29.45 18.89 -30.14
N ASP A 117 -30.61 18.50 -30.68
CA ASP A 117 -30.87 17.73 -31.90
C ASP A 117 -30.48 16.24 -31.99
N CYS A 118 -31.49 15.36 -31.89
CA CYS A 118 -32.22 14.86 -33.06
C CYS A 118 -33.32 13.85 -32.64
N GLN A 119 -34.52 14.05 -33.18
CA GLN A 119 -35.71 13.20 -33.02
C GLN A 119 -35.60 11.90 -33.84
N VAL A 120 -36.39 10.86 -33.48
CA VAL A 120 -37.44 10.22 -34.32
C VAL A 120 -37.90 8.85 -33.72
N GLU A 121 -39.23 8.76 -33.55
CA GLU A 121 -40.20 7.63 -33.61
C GLU A 121 -40.29 6.45 -32.59
N ALA A 122 -41.31 6.61 -31.73
CA ALA A 122 -42.48 5.78 -31.38
C ALA A 122 -42.69 4.30 -31.84
N GLY A 123 -43.29 3.53 -30.91
CA GLY A 123 -44.14 2.33 -31.11
C GLY A 123 -44.13 1.42 -29.86
N SER A 124 -45.03 1.55 -28.86
CA SER A 124 -46.41 0.98 -28.75
C SER A 124 -46.42 -0.56 -28.91
N CYS A 125 -46.96 -1.46 -28.06
CA CYS A 125 -48.15 -1.49 -27.20
C CYS A 125 -48.02 -2.68 -26.21
N GLU A 126 -48.45 -2.53 -24.95
CA GLU A 126 -49.61 -3.20 -24.31
C GLU A 126 -49.34 -4.53 -23.56
N ALA A 127 -49.67 -4.51 -22.26
CA ALA A 127 -50.08 -5.67 -21.46
C ALA A 127 -51.60 -5.87 -21.59
N PRO A 128 -52.18 -6.99 -21.12
CA PRO A 128 -52.83 -6.89 -19.81
C PRO A 128 -52.90 -8.18 -18.95
N ASP A 129 -52.93 -7.93 -17.64
CA ASP A 129 -53.75 -8.50 -16.55
C ASP A 129 -53.92 -10.01 -16.34
N ARG A 130 -53.54 -10.45 -15.13
CA ARG A 130 -54.44 -10.81 -13.99
C ARG A 130 -53.61 -11.50 -12.88
N VAL A 131 -53.86 -11.43 -11.58
CA VAL A 131 -54.48 -10.51 -10.58
C VAL A 131 -54.30 -11.27 -9.24
N SER A 132 -54.01 -10.56 -8.14
CA SER A 132 -54.32 -10.91 -6.72
C SER A 132 -53.62 -12.12 -6.11
N ASP A 133 -53.41 -12.21 -4.81
CA ASP A 133 -53.01 -11.31 -3.72
C ASP A 133 -52.78 -12.28 -2.54
N GLN A 134 -51.85 -11.93 -1.65
CA GLN A 134 -51.92 -12.22 -0.21
C GLN A 134 -51.76 -13.68 0.29
N GLU A 135 -50.80 -13.85 1.21
CA GLU A 135 -50.86 -14.64 2.47
C GLU A 135 -49.43 -14.75 3.02
N CYS A 136 -49.12 -15.01 4.29
CA CYS A 136 -49.71 -14.83 5.61
C CYS A 136 -48.66 -15.47 6.55
N TRP A 137 -48.37 -14.84 7.69
CA TRP A 137 -47.45 -15.39 8.68
C TRP A 137 -48.07 -16.58 9.41
N ILE A 138 -47.42 -17.76 9.40
CA ILE A 138 -47.66 -18.83 10.39
C ILE A 138 -46.34 -19.52 10.79
N GLU A 139 -46.08 -19.53 12.09
CA GLU A 139 -45.10 -20.36 12.79
C GLU A 139 -45.48 -21.85 12.76
N THR A 140 -44.51 -22.76 12.67
CA THR A 140 -44.63 -24.08 13.32
C THR A 140 -43.26 -24.69 13.65
N ARG A 141 -43.06 -25.00 14.93
CA ARG A 141 -42.02 -25.91 15.46
C ARG A 141 -42.27 -27.35 14.99
N PRO A 142 -41.24 -28.22 15.09
CA PRO A 142 -41.48 -29.44 15.86
C PRO A 142 -40.41 -29.71 16.91
N SER A 143 -40.90 -30.11 18.07
CA SER A 143 -40.22 -30.69 19.23
C SER A 143 -39.87 -32.17 19.01
N SER A 144 -38.72 -32.62 19.51
CA SER A 144 -38.58 -33.97 20.08
C SER A 144 -37.57 -33.97 21.23
N GLU A 145 -38.01 -34.48 22.36
CA GLU A 145 -37.35 -34.48 23.66
C GLU A 145 -36.57 -35.79 23.95
N PHE A 146 -35.36 -35.62 24.51
CA PHE A 146 -34.68 -36.37 25.61
C PHE A 146 -34.22 -37.84 25.41
N PRO A 147 -33.19 -38.35 26.14
CA PRO A 147 -32.75 -37.90 27.47
C PRO A 147 -31.25 -37.63 27.71
N SER A 148 -31.04 -36.75 28.67
CA SER A 148 -29.83 -36.50 29.44
C SER A 148 -29.55 -37.64 30.43
N THR A 149 -28.35 -38.21 30.34
CA THR A 149 -27.70 -38.90 31.46
C THR A 149 -26.29 -38.34 31.61
N GLY A 150 -26.05 -37.68 32.74
CA GLY A 150 -24.73 -37.19 33.09
C GLY A 150 -23.78 -38.34 33.41
N SER A 151 -22.55 -38.22 32.96
CA SER A 151 -21.38 -38.83 33.61
C SER A 151 -20.18 -37.92 33.32
N GLY A 152 -19.41 -37.63 34.36
CA GLY A 152 -18.42 -36.56 34.37
C GLY A 152 -17.44 -36.61 33.21
N GLU A 153 -17.45 -35.56 32.38
CA GLU A 153 -16.42 -35.35 31.37
C GLU A 153 -15.27 -34.57 32.01
N ASN A 154 -14.09 -35.18 32.00
CA ASN A 154 -12.83 -34.54 32.38
C ASN A 154 -12.67 -33.20 31.61
N PRO A 155 -12.33 -32.08 32.28
CA PRO A 155 -12.20 -30.77 31.63
C PRO A 155 -11.12 -30.75 30.52
N ALA A 156 -10.17 -31.69 30.56
CA ALA A 156 -9.12 -31.83 29.55
C ALA A 156 -9.60 -32.35 28.18
N VAL A 157 -10.78 -32.97 28.08
CA VAL A 157 -11.33 -33.48 26.80
C VAL A 157 -12.16 -32.41 26.08
N ASN A 158 -12.78 -31.49 26.83
CA ASN A 158 -13.66 -30.47 26.28
C ASN A 158 -12.89 -29.32 25.60
N GLU A 159 -11.64 -29.04 26.03
CA GLU A 159 -10.74 -28.09 25.36
C GLU A 159 -10.36 -28.50 23.93
N LYS A 160 -10.34 -29.81 23.62
CA LYS A 160 -10.00 -30.28 22.27
C LYS A 160 -11.09 -30.01 21.23
N ARG A 161 -12.35 -29.80 21.65
CA ARG A 161 -13.48 -29.49 20.76
C ARG A 161 -13.76 -27.99 20.59
N SER A 162 -13.14 -27.13 21.41
CA SER A 162 -13.36 -25.68 21.36
C SER A 162 -12.38 -24.92 20.46
N PHE A 163 -11.24 -25.53 20.08
CA PHE A 163 -10.21 -24.86 19.29
C PHE A 163 -10.67 -24.56 17.85
N SER A 164 -10.63 -23.28 17.49
CA SER A 164 -11.12 -22.77 16.23
C SER A 164 -10.00 -22.27 15.32
N PHE A 165 -10.21 -22.41 14.01
CA PHE A 165 -9.18 -22.03 13.05
C PHE A 165 -9.76 -21.53 11.73
N ARG A 166 -8.92 -20.83 10.97
CA ARG A 166 -9.13 -20.58 9.55
C ARG A 166 -7.91 -20.94 8.73
N VAL A 167 -8.13 -21.18 7.45
CA VAL A 167 -7.06 -21.33 6.46
C VAL A 167 -7.11 -20.17 5.48
N SER A 168 -6.00 -19.46 5.38
CA SER A 168 -5.79 -18.38 4.41
C SER A 168 -4.81 -18.82 3.35
N CYS A 169 -5.26 -18.89 2.10
CA CYS A 169 -4.42 -19.35 1.00
C CYS A 169 -4.11 -18.23 0.01
N ARG A 170 -2.88 -18.21 -0.50
CA ARG A 170 -2.47 -17.40 -1.64
C ARG A 170 -1.84 -18.28 -2.70
N CYS A 171 -2.48 -18.37 -3.84
CA CYS A 171 -1.95 -19.02 -5.03
C CYS A 171 -1.51 -17.96 -6.05
N SER A 172 -0.34 -18.13 -6.65
CA SER A 172 0.11 -17.34 -7.79
C SER A 172 0.88 -18.21 -8.79
N GLY A 173 1.08 -17.73 -10.02
CA GLY A 173 1.84 -18.48 -11.02
C GLY A 173 1.02 -19.60 -11.67
N ALA A 174 1.69 -20.69 -12.05
CA ALA A 174 1.10 -21.81 -12.76
C ALA A 174 -0.03 -22.50 -11.97
N ILE A 175 0.13 -22.64 -10.64
CA ILE A 175 -0.89 -23.30 -9.80
C ILE A 175 -2.20 -22.50 -9.74
N ALA A 176 -2.12 -21.17 -9.73
CA ALA A 176 -3.30 -20.29 -9.67
C ALA A 176 -4.16 -20.35 -10.95
N LYS A 177 -3.60 -20.83 -12.07
CA LYS A 177 -4.34 -21.06 -13.32
C LYS A 177 -5.25 -22.29 -13.25
N ILE A 178 -5.00 -23.19 -12.29
CA ILE A 178 -5.70 -24.48 -12.17
C ILE A 178 -6.56 -24.51 -10.91
N LEU A 179 -6.01 -24.10 -9.77
CA LEU A 179 -6.68 -24.10 -8.47
C LEU A 179 -6.80 -22.68 -7.94
N THR A 180 -8.01 -22.32 -7.54
CA THR A 180 -8.24 -21.06 -6.84
C THR A 180 -7.76 -21.16 -5.39
N SER A 181 -7.35 -20.03 -4.80
CA SER A 181 -6.99 -19.99 -3.37
C SER A 181 -8.12 -20.50 -2.46
N GLN A 182 -9.38 -20.27 -2.84
CA GLN A 182 -10.54 -20.73 -2.07
C GLN A 182 -10.68 -22.25 -2.10
N GLU A 183 -10.46 -22.89 -3.26
CA GLU A 183 -10.48 -24.36 -3.37
C GLU A 183 -9.38 -25.00 -2.52
N VAL A 184 -8.17 -24.43 -2.56
CA VAL A 184 -7.03 -24.85 -1.74
C VAL A 184 -7.37 -24.69 -0.26
N GLY A 185 -7.85 -23.52 0.16
CA GLY A 185 -8.23 -23.25 1.55
C GLY A 185 -9.31 -24.20 2.07
N ARG A 186 -10.36 -24.44 1.28
CA ARG A 186 -11.43 -25.39 1.61
C ARG A 186 -10.90 -26.82 1.75
N ALA A 187 -10.05 -27.25 0.82
CA ALA A 187 -9.48 -28.60 0.82
C ALA A 187 -8.62 -28.87 2.06
N ILE A 188 -7.79 -27.90 2.46
CA ILE A 188 -6.96 -27.96 3.67
C ILE A 188 -7.85 -27.88 4.92
N GLY A 189 -8.83 -26.97 4.95
CA GLY A 189 -9.75 -26.83 6.09
C GLY A 189 -10.51 -28.13 6.39
N ILE A 190 -11.09 -28.77 5.37
CA ILE A 190 -11.78 -30.06 5.53
C ILE A 190 -10.83 -31.13 6.08
N ALA A 191 -9.58 -31.15 5.62
CA ALA A 191 -8.60 -32.12 6.09
C ALA A 191 -8.25 -31.93 7.57
N LEU A 192 -8.02 -30.69 7.99
CA LEU A 192 -7.72 -30.36 9.39
C LEU A 192 -8.91 -30.64 10.33
N VAL A 193 -10.14 -30.34 9.90
CA VAL A 193 -11.36 -30.72 10.66
C VAL A 193 -11.39 -32.24 10.89
N LYS A 194 -11.15 -33.03 9.84
CA LYS A 194 -11.18 -34.50 9.93
C LYS A 194 -10.06 -35.08 10.79
N GLN A 195 -8.87 -34.51 10.72
CA GLN A 195 -7.68 -35.05 11.40
C GLN A 195 -7.56 -34.57 12.85
N CYS A 196 -7.82 -33.29 13.09
CA CYS A 196 -7.57 -32.64 14.38
C CYS A 196 -8.86 -32.41 15.18
N GLY A 197 -10.04 -32.53 14.56
CA GLY A 197 -11.32 -32.29 15.23
C GLY A 197 -11.63 -30.82 15.51
N TRP A 198 -10.88 -29.88 14.90
CA TRP A 198 -11.04 -28.45 15.13
C TRP A 198 -12.29 -27.86 14.47
N ARG A 199 -12.77 -26.74 15.00
CA ARG A 199 -13.90 -25.98 14.44
C ARG A 199 -13.41 -24.94 13.44
N ALA A 200 -13.98 -24.90 12.23
CA ALA A 200 -13.70 -23.79 11.31
C ALA A 200 -14.42 -22.51 11.76
N ASP A 201 -13.67 -21.42 11.94
CA ASP A 201 -14.20 -20.07 12.17
C ASP A 201 -13.51 -19.08 11.22
N LEU A 202 -14.24 -18.57 10.24
CA LEU A 202 -13.67 -17.69 9.22
C LEU A 202 -13.55 -16.22 9.68
N ARG A 203 -14.23 -15.85 10.77
CA ARG A 203 -14.35 -14.46 11.23
C ARG A 203 -13.42 -14.17 12.38
N ASP A 204 -13.46 -15.00 13.43
CA ASP A 204 -12.69 -14.81 14.64
C ASP A 204 -12.07 -16.14 15.11
N PRO A 205 -11.10 -16.67 14.37
CA PRO A 205 -10.43 -17.91 14.71
C PRO A 205 -9.42 -17.72 15.86
N ASP A 206 -9.20 -18.76 16.64
CA ASP A 206 -8.05 -18.83 17.55
C ASP A 206 -6.73 -18.89 16.76
N LEU A 207 -6.71 -19.62 15.64
CA LEU A 207 -5.52 -19.81 14.82
C LEU A 207 -5.77 -19.56 13.32
N GLU A 208 -4.92 -18.76 12.69
CA GLU A 208 -4.84 -18.67 11.23
C GLU A 208 -3.67 -19.50 10.72
N ILE A 209 -3.96 -20.44 9.82
CA ILE A 209 -2.94 -21.15 9.04
C ILE A 209 -2.85 -20.50 7.67
N PHE A 210 -1.68 -19.98 7.34
CA PHE A 210 -1.40 -19.34 6.06
C PHE A 210 -0.63 -20.28 5.15
N VAL A 211 -1.12 -20.45 3.92
CA VAL A 211 -0.47 -21.25 2.88
C VAL A 211 -0.25 -20.41 1.64
N HIS A 212 0.99 -20.33 1.18
CA HIS A 212 1.35 -19.64 -0.05
C HIS A 212 1.99 -20.60 -1.04
N LEU A 213 1.34 -20.78 -2.18
CA LEU A 213 1.80 -21.62 -3.28
C LEU A 213 2.15 -20.74 -4.47
N ASN A 214 3.38 -20.83 -4.95
CA ASN A 214 3.83 -20.14 -6.16
C ASN A 214 4.89 -20.96 -6.91
N ASP A 215 5.37 -20.43 -8.03
CA ASP A 215 6.31 -21.11 -8.91
C ASP A 215 7.74 -21.24 -8.33
N ILE A 216 8.01 -20.64 -7.16
CA ILE A 216 9.33 -20.64 -6.50
C ILE A 216 9.34 -21.50 -5.23
N HIS A 217 8.25 -21.50 -4.46
CA HIS A 217 8.14 -22.28 -3.23
C HIS A 217 6.68 -22.51 -2.81
N SER A 218 6.52 -23.52 -1.96
CA SER A 218 5.32 -23.77 -1.17
C SER A 218 5.64 -23.48 0.29
N VAL A 219 4.92 -22.53 0.90
CA VAL A 219 5.15 -22.10 2.29
C VAL A 219 3.91 -22.33 3.12
N VAL A 220 4.10 -22.89 4.31
CA VAL A 220 3.08 -23.01 5.36
C VAL A 220 3.59 -22.26 6.58
N GLY A 221 2.74 -21.40 7.15
CA GLY A 221 3.10 -20.62 8.33
C GLY A 221 1.87 -20.18 9.12
N ILE A 222 2.12 -19.61 10.30
CA ILE A 222 1.11 -18.99 11.15
C ILE A 222 1.43 -17.49 11.22
N PRO A 223 0.51 -16.57 10.88
CA PRO A 223 0.75 -15.15 11.08
C PRO A 223 1.06 -14.88 12.56
N LEU A 224 2.15 -14.15 12.82
CA LEU A 224 2.51 -13.77 14.20
C LEU A 224 1.61 -12.66 14.75
N PHE A 225 1.00 -11.86 13.88
CA PHE A 225 0.12 -10.76 14.27
C PHE A 225 -1.16 -10.76 13.45
N ARG A 226 -2.26 -10.36 14.09
CA ARG A 226 -3.58 -10.21 13.45
C ARG A 226 -3.54 -9.15 12.35
N LEU A 227 -2.92 -8.00 12.65
CA LEU A 227 -2.80 -6.86 11.74
C LEU A 227 -1.41 -6.84 11.08
N PRO A 228 -1.28 -6.34 9.83
CA PRO A 228 0.01 -6.12 9.21
C PRO A 228 0.86 -5.12 10.00
N LEU A 229 2.18 -5.23 9.92
CA LEU A 229 3.11 -4.30 10.59
C LEU A 229 3.04 -2.88 9.99
N ALA A 230 2.60 -2.76 8.73
CA ALA A 230 2.35 -1.47 8.09
C ALA A 230 1.20 -0.70 8.77
N ASN A 231 0.33 -1.37 9.54
CA ASN A 231 -0.71 -0.71 10.33
C ASN A 231 -0.07 -0.10 11.59
N ARG A 232 0.21 1.20 11.51
CA ARG A 232 0.81 1.96 12.61
C ARG A 232 -0.28 2.54 13.49
N GLU A 233 -0.22 2.29 14.79
CA GLU A 233 -1.19 2.82 15.76
C GLU A 233 -1.22 4.35 15.79
N TYR A 234 -0.09 5.00 15.46
CA TYR A 234 0.04 6.46 15.39
C TYR A 234 -0.47 7.07 14.07
N ILE A 235 -0.96 6.27 13.11
CA ILE A 235 -1.55 6.76 11.85
C ILE A 235 -3.05 6.47 11.87
N LYS A 236 -3.85 7.53 12.03
CA LYS A 236 -5.31 7.43 12.10
C LYS A 236 -5.96 7.35 10.72
N THR A 237 -5.46 8.14 9.78
CA THR A 237 -5.95 8.21 8.40
C THR A 237 -4.86 7.71 7.46
N ALA A 238 -5.11 6.58 6.81
CA ALA A 238 -4.11 5.91 5.97
C ALA A 238 -3.83 6.69 4.68
N GLY A 239 -2.55 7.04 4.46
CA GLY A 239 -2.02 7.59 3.21
C GLY A 239 -1.20 6.55 2.45
N LEU A 240 0.02 6.91 2.04
CA LEU A 240 0.99 5.97 1.50
C LEU A 240 1.23 4.83 2.50
N ARG A 241 1.45 3.60 2.01
CA ARG A 241 1.72 2.46 2.89
C ARG A 241 2.97 2.72 3.72
N SER A 242 2.87 2.59 5.04
CA SER A 242 3.94 2.94 6.00
C SER A 242 5.28 2.24 5.71
N THR A 243 5.25 0.99 5.26
CA THR A 243 6.45 0.24 4.87
C THR A 243 7.19 0.88 3.68
N VAL A 244 6.44 1.46 2.73
CA VAL A 244 6.99 2.18 1.57
C VAL A 244 7.49 3.55 1.98
N ALA A 245 6.70 4.29 2.77
CA ALA A 245 7.08 5.58 3.32
C ALA A 245 8.40 5.50 4.12
N TRP A 246 8.53 4.50 5.01
CA TRP A 246 9.76 4.25 5.75
C TRP A 246 10.94 3.88 4.83
N ALA A 247 10.71 3.07 3.80
CA ALA A 247 11.76 2.72 2.83
C ALA A 247 12.27 3.95 2.06
N MET A 248 11.37 4.86 1.67
CA MET A 248 11.75 6.13 1.04
C MET A 248 12.56 7.01 2.00
N ALA A 249 12.11 7.16 3.25
CA ALA A 249 12.82 7.94 4.26
C ALA A 249 14.21 7.38 4.58
N SER A 250 14.35 6.05 4.63
CA SER A 250 15.62 5.36 4.83
C SER A 250 16.65 5.61 3.71
N LEU A 251 16.17 5.86 2.49
CA LEU A 251 17.01 6.19 1.34
C LEU A 251 17.41 7.67 1.29
N ALA A 252 16.80 8.52 2.12
CA ALA A 252 17.00 9.97 2.09
C ALA A 252 18.21 10.44 2.92
N GLU A 253 18.95 9.52 3.54
CA GLU A 253 20.19 9.80 4.31
C GLU A 253 20.01 10.89 5.38
N ILE A 254 18.86 10.88 6.08
CA ILE A 254 18.50 11.90 7.07
C ILE A 254 19.52 11.90 8.22
N ARG A 255 20.09 13.08 8.51
CA ARG A 255 21.06 13.29 9.59
C ARG A 255 20.40 14.01 10.77
N ALA A 256 21.00 13.91 11.95
CA ALA A 256 20.58 14.73 13.10
C ALA A 256 20.67 16.22 12.75
N GLY A 257 19.64 16.99 13.10
CA GLY A 257 19.50 18.41 12.78
C GLY A 257 19.12 18.71 11.32
N ALA A 258 18.87 17.71 10.48
CA ALA A 258 18.50 17.93 9.08
C ALA A 258 17.11 18.54 8.93
N LEU A 259 16.93 19.35 7.88
CA LEU A 259 15.64 19.82 7.42
C LEU A 259 15.14 18.92 6.28
N VAL A 260 13.98 18.30 6.47
CA VAL A 260 13.37 17.36 5.51
C VAL A 260 12.04 17.93 5.00
N LEU A 261 11.84 17.91 3.69
CA LEU A 261 10.61 18.39 3.05
C LEU A 261 9.90 17.27 2.28
N ASP A 262 8.58 17.15 2.47
CA ASP A 262 7.67 16.51 1.51
C ASP A 262 6.75 17.58 0.90
N PRO A 263 7.01 18.02 -0.34
CA PRO A 263 6.28 19.13 -0.95
C PRO A 263 4.90 18.74 -1.48
N MET A 264 4.51 17.46 -1.36
CA MET A 264 3.19 16.92 -1.70
C MET A 264 2.77 15.88 -0.66
N CYS A 265 2.75 16.31 0.60
CA CYS A 265 2.72 15.41 1.75
C CYS A 265 1.43 14.61 1.90
N GLY A 266 0.32 15.00 1.25
CA GLY A 266 -0.96 14.32 1.39
C GLY A 266 -1.37 14.20 2.86
N LEU A 267 -1.53 12.97 3.34
CA LEU A 267 -1.85 12.66 4.74
C LEU A 267 -0.61 12.57 5.67
N GLY A 268 0.55 12.99 5.20
CA GLY A 268 1.80 13.12 5.97
C GLY A 268 2.56 11.83 6.24
N THR A 269 2.16 10.68 5.68
CA THR A 269 2.71 9.37 6.09
C THR A 269 4.23 9.24 5.96
N ILE A 270 4.84 9.86 4.93
CA ILE A 270 6.30 9.91 4.78
C ILE A 270 6.95 10.66 5.95
N LEU A 271 6.43 11.83 6.28
CA LEU A 271 6.93 12.66 7.38
C LEU A 271 6.77 11.96 8.73
N LEU A 272 5.64 11.29 8.96
CA LEU A 272 5.39 10.54 10.20
C LEU A 272 6.38 9.38 10.37
N GLU A 273 6.59 8.56 9.34
CA GLU A 273 7.57 7.45 9.42
C GLU A 273 8.99 7.98 9.61
N ALA A 274 9.35 9.06 8.91
CA ALA A 274 10.67 9.67 9.04
C ALA A 274 10.89 10.25 10.44
N ALA A 275 9.94 11.03 10.97
CA ALA A 275 10.06 11.66 12.28
C ALA A 275 10.10 10.65 13.45
N LYS A 276 9.46 9.49 13.29
CA LYS A 276 9.56 8.40 14.29
C LYS A 276 10.92 7.70 14.27
N GLU A 277 11.63 7.69 13.14
CA GLU A 277 12.92 7.02 12.99
C GLU A 277 14.11 7.97 13.24
N TRP A 278 14.01 9.23 12.83
CA TRP A 278 15.04 10.27 13.00
C TRP A 278 14.51 11.47 13.81
N PRO A 279 14.25 11.32 15.12
CA PRO A 279 13.60 12.35 15.94
C PRO A 279 14.39 13.67 16.09
N GLU A 280 15.69 13.64 15.78
CA GLU A 280 16.57 14.82 15.85
C GLU A 280 16.52 15.70 14.59
N ALA A 281 15.73 15.34 13.58
CA ALA A 281 15.48 16.15 12.39
C ALA A 281 14.17 16.95 12.49
N CYS A 282 14.01 17.94 11.62
CA CYS A 282 12.80 18.75 11.52
C CYS A 282 12.15 18.56 10.14
N TYR A 283 10.82 18.49 10.12
CA TYR A 283 10.05 18.01 8.99
C TYR A 283 9.05 19.06 8.53
N TRP A 284 8.96 19.26 7.22
CA TRP A 284 8.04 20.19 6.60
C TRP A 284 7.21 19.45 5.55
N GLY A 285 5.89 19.62 5.60
CA GLY A 285 4.96 19.09 4.61
C GLY A 285 4.27 20.23 3.88
N ALA A 286 4.22 20.16 2.55
CA ALA A 286 3.36 21.03 1.77
C ALA A 286 2.31 20.22 1.00
N ASP A 287 1.10 20.78 0.87
CA ASP A 287 0.07 20.25 -0.03
C ASP A 287 -0.87 21.39 -0.46
N ILE A 288 -1.48 21.26 -1.63
CA ILE A 288 -2.44 22.25 -2.15
C ILE A 288 -3.84 22.08 -1.53
N SER A 289 -4.16 20.87 -1.05
CA SER A 289 -5.48 20.51 -0.57
C SER A 289 -5.63 20.71 0.94
N ASP A 290 -6.58 21.54 1.35
CA ASP A 290 -6.95 21.71 2.78
C ASP A 290 -7.31 20.36 3.41
N SER A 291 -8.08 19.53 2.71
CA SER A 291 -8.53 18.23 3.22
C SER A 291 -7.37 17.24 3.47
N GLN A 292 -6.29 17.33 2.69
CA GLN A 292 -5.09 16.52 2.90
C GLN A 292 -4.33 17.01 4.13
N LEU A 293 -4.12 18.32 4.23
CA LEU A 293 -3.44 18.94 5.37
C LEU A 293 -4.19 18.74 6.69
N GLU A 294 -5.53 18.83 6.69
CA GLU A 294 -6.35 18.50 7.87
C GLU A 294 -6.17 17.03 8.30
N GLY A 295 -6.12 16.12 7.33
CA GLY A 295 -5.83 14.71 7.59
C GLY A 295 -4.41 14.47 8.11
N ALA A 296 -3.43 15.18 7.56
CA ALA A 296 -2.04 15.15 8.01
C ALA A 296 -1.89 15.70 9.44
N ASP A 297 -2.50 16.85 9.75
CA ASP A 297 -2.51 17.43 11.10
C ASP A 297 -3.13 16.44 12.11
N GLY A 298 -4.25 15.81 11.76
CA GLY A 298 -4.87 14.76 12.59
C GLY A 298 -3.93 13.58 12.86
N ASN A 299 -3.17 13.14 11.86
CA ASN A 299 -2.15 12.10 11.99
C ASN A 299 -0.97 12.58 12.86
N ILE A 300 -0.44 13.78 12.64
CA ILE A 300 0.68 14.37 13.40
C ILE A 300 0.31 14.48 14.88
N ARG A 301 -0.91 14.95 15.20
CA ARG A 301 -1.42 15.01 16.58
C ARG A 301 -1.51 13.64 17.22
N THR A 302 -2.07 12.66 16.49
CA THR A 302 -2.18 11.28 16.97
C THR A 302 -0.80 10.67 17.24
N ALA A 303 0.20 11.04 16.43
CA ALA A 303 1.57 10.57 16.59
C ALA A 303 2.37 11.34 17.66
N GLY A 304 1.86 12.46 18.18
CA GLY A 304 2.58 13.31 19.13
C GLY A 304 3.82 13.99 18.52
N LEU A 305 3.71 14.49 17.28
CA LEU A 305 4.84 15.04 16.51
C LEU A 305 4.69 16.53 16.16
N MET A 306 3.85 17.26 16.91
CA MET A 306 3.49 18.66 16.63
C MET A 306 4.67 19.63 16.76
N ASP A 307 5.72 19.24 17.50
CA ASP A 307 6.96 19.98 17.68
C ASP A 307 8.02 19.66 16.61
N LYS A 308 7.75 18.68 15.74
CA LYS A 308 8.68 18.16 14.74
C LYS A 308 8.24 18.38 13.30
N VAL A 309 6.93 18.44 13.07
CA VAL A 309 6.35 18.48 11.72
C VAL A 309 5.54 19.76 11.54
N GLU A 310 5.98 20.60 10.61
CA GLU A 310 5.28 21.82 10.18
C GLU A 310 4.53 21.57 8.87
N LEU A 311 3.31 22.08 8.76
CA LEU A 311 2.48 21.95 7.56
C LEU A 311 2.23 23.30 6.88
N LEU A 312 2.31 23.30 5.55
CA LEU A 312 2.16 24.48 4.73
C LEU A 312 1.18 24.23 3.58
N LYS A 313 0.20 25.12 3.41
CA LYS A 313 -0.64 25.12 2.21
C LYS A 313 0.09 25.80 1.05
N ALA A 314 0.58 25.02 0.10
CA ALA A 314 1.31 25.54 -1.06
C ALA A 314 1.23 24.59 -2.26
N SER A 315 1.43 25.14 -3.46
CA SER A 315 1.65 24.34 -4.67
C SER A 315 3.11 23.94 -4.75
N VAL A 316 3.38 22.68 -5.09
CA VAL A 316 4.73 22.19 -5.37
C VAL A 316 5.42 22.92 -6.53
N THR A 317 4.64 23.52 -7.44
CA THR A 317 5.17 24.31 -8.57
C THR A 317 5.61 25.73 -8.20
N ALA A 318 5.31 26.19 -6.97
CA ALA A 318 5.66 27.52 -6.49
C ALA A 318 5.70 27.52 -4.95
N LEU A 319 6.67 26.81 -4.38
CA LEU A 319 6.82 26.70 -2.93
C LEU A 319 7.30 28.04 -2.35
N PRO A 320 6.64 28.62 -1.33
CA PRO A 320 7.06 29.86 -0.68
C PRO A 320 8.20 29.59 0.32
N LEU A 321 9.21 28.87 -0.12
CA LEU A 321 10.37 28.44 0.65
C LEU A 321 11.66 28.94 -0.05
N PRO A 322 12.69 29.37 0.70
CA PRO A 322 13.95 29.80 0.11
C PRO A 322 14.63 28.68 -0.68
N SER A 323 15.42 29.05 -1.68
CA SER A 323 16.30 28.09 -2.37
C SER A 323 17.32 27.51 -1.39
N GLU A 324 17.73 26.26 -1.60
CA GLU A 324 18.76 25.57 -0.83
C GLU A 324 18.53 25.59 0.69
N SER A 325 17.27 25.41 1.09
CA SER A 325 16.84 25.45 2.49
C SER A 325 16.73 24.06 3.14
N PHE A 326 16.57 22.99 2.36
CA PHE A 326 16.36 21.63 2.87
C PHE A 326 17.52 20.70 2.55
N ASP A 327 17.83 19.80 3.49
CA ASP A 327 18.88 18.79 3.34
C ASP A 327 18.38 17.55 2.58
N SER A 328 17.10 17.21 2.74
CA SER A 328 16.45 16.12 2.01
C SER A 328 15.05 16.50 1.55
N VAL A 329 14.69 16.07 0.35
CA VAL A 329 13.32 16.16 -0.20
C VAL A 329 12.82 14.75 -0.50
N ILE A 330 11.65 14.38 0.02
CA ILE A 330 11.10 13.03 -0.09
C ILE A 330 9.64 13.14 -0.48
N SER A 331 9.22 12.56 -1.61
CA SER A 331 7.83 12.74 -2.04
C SER A 331 7.28 11.56 -2.85
N ASP A 332 6.00 11.26 -2.60
CA ASP A 332 5.20 10.39 -3.44
C ASP A 332 4.51 11.23 -4.52
N ILE A 333 5.07 11.24 -5.74
CA ILE A 333 4.51 12.04 -6.83
C ILE A 333 3.16 11.45 -7.20
N PRO A 334 2.04 12.18 -7.08
CA PRO A 334 0.72 11.60 -7.32
C PRO A 334 0.58 11.14 -8.78
N PHE A 335 0.21 9.87 -8.96
CA PHE A 335 0.01 9.26 -10.28
C PHE A 335 -1.31 8.49 -10.40
N GLY A 336 -1.74 8.25 -11.66
CA GLY A 336 -2.85 7.35 -11.98
C GLY A 336 -4.14 8.07 -12.39
N LYS A 337 -5.20 7.28 -12.65
CA LYS A 337 -6.46 7.72 -13.29
C LYS A 337 -7.19 8.87 -12.57
N LYS A 338 -6.91 9.07 -11.28
CA LYS A 338 -7.47 10.16 -10.46
C LYS A 338 -6.72 11.50 -10.63
N PHE A 339 -5.50 11.47 -11.15
CA PHE A 339 -4.58 12.62 -11.27
C PHE A 339 -4.09 12.81 -12.71
N LYS A 340 -4.98 12.63 -13.70
CA LYS A 340 -4.68 12.74 -15.15
C LYS A 340 -4.06 14.08 -15.57
N THR A 341 -4.09 15.10 -14.72
CA THR A 341 -3.48 16.42 -14.94
C THR A 341 -1.98 16.47 -14.59
N MET A 342 -1.45 15.55 -13.78
CA MET A 342 0.00 15.43 -13.50
C MET A 342 0.79 14.76 -14.64
N THR A 343 0.08 14.35 -15.71
CA THR A 343 0.64 13.72 -16.90
C THR A 343 0.99 14.71 -18.01
N ASP A 344 1.06 16.00 -17.73
CA ASP A 344 1.70 16.96 -18.63
C ASP A 344 3.20 17.02 -18.34
N GLY A 345 4.03 16.77 -19.36
CA GLY A 345 5.49 16.72 -19.21
C GLY A 345 6.09 18.03 -18.68
N LEU A 346 5.45 19.16 -18.99
CA LEU A 346 5.84 20.48 -18.50
C LEU A 346 5.64 20.60 -16.99
N LEU A 347 4.52 20.11 -16.47
CA LEU A 347 4.22 20.17 -15.04
C LEU A 347 5.22 19.33 -14.21
N LEU A 348 5.62 18.16 -14.72
CA LEU A 348 6.63 17.33 -14.04
C LEU A 348 8.02 18.00 -14.02
N ALA A 349 8.39 18.70 -15.10
CA ALA A 349 9.64 19.45 -15.13
C ALA A 349 9.63 20.60 -14.11
N ASP A 350 8.54 21.36 -14.03
CA ASP A 350 8.37 22.45 -13.06
C ASP A 350 8.43 21.95 -11.61
N ILE A 351 7.79 20.81 -11.32
CA ILE A 351 7.84 20.15 -10.01
C ILE A 351 9.27 19.78 -9.63
N LEU A 352 9.99 19.13 -10.55
CA LEU A 352 11.36 18.69 -10.28
C LEU A 352 12.30 19.89 -10.15
N GLN A 353 12.10 20.95 -10.93
CA GLN A 353 12.87 22.19 -10.81
C GLN A 353 12.65 22.86 -9.45
N GLU A 354 11.41 22.92 -8.95
CA GLU A 354 11.13 23.48 -7.63
C GLU A 354 11.71 22.63 -6.50
N MET A 355 11.64 21.30 -6.60
CA MET A 355 12.31 20.38 -5.67
C MET A 355 13.83 20.57 -5.66
N GLU A 356 14.45 20.70 -6.85
CA GLU A 356 15.88 20.99 -7.00
C GLU A 356 16.24 22.36 -6.42
N ARG A 357 15.39 23.37 -6.61
CA ARG A 357 15.60 24.73 -6.11
C ARG A 357 15.69 24.76 -4.58
N VAL A 358 14.75 24.12 -3.88
CA VAL A 358 14.70 24.13 -2.40
C VAL A 358 15.73 23.20 -1.76
N LEU A 359 16.20 22.17 -2.48
CA LEU A 359 17.21 21.23 -1.99
C LEU A 359 18.61 21.88 -1.97
N ARG A 360 19.37 21.66 -0.88
CA ARG A 360 20.77 22.09 -0.75
C ARG A 360 21.70 21.32 -1.69
N VAL A 361 22.78 21.95 -2.12
CA VAL A 361 23.89 21.22 -2.76
C VAL A 361 24.41 20.14 -1.80
N GLY A 362 24.57 18.92 -2.29
CA GLY A 362 24.89 17.74 -1.50
C GLY A 362 23.67 17.08 -0.82
N GLY A 363 22.48 17.68 -0.94
CA GLY A 363 21.23 17.15 -0.43
C GLY A 363 20.69 15.98 -1.25
N THR A 364 19.78 15.21 -0.64
CA THR A 364 19.20 13.99 -1.23
C THR A 364 17.74 14.21 -1.63
N LEU A 365 17.40 13.84 -2.87
CA LEU A 365 16.02 13.79 -3.36
C LEU A 365 15.58 12.33 -3.50
N VAL A 366 14.45 11.97 -2.91
CA VAL A 366 13.85 10.64 -3.01
C VAL A 366 12.42 10.73 -3.54
N LEU A 367 12.15 10.09 -4.67
CA LEU A 367 10.85 10.14 -5.34
C LEU A 367 10.24 8.76 -5.51
N LEU A 368 8.96 8.60 -5.20
CA LEU A 368 8.19 7.43 -5.65
C LEU A 368 7.52 7.74 -6.97
N LEU A 369 7.86 6.96 -8.00
CA LEU A 369 7.39 7.15 -9.38
C LEU A 369 6.69 5.91 -9.90
N SER A 370 5.61 6.10 -10.65
CA SER A 370 5.05 5.03 -11.47
C SER A 370 5.95 4.71 -12.67
N GLN A 371 5.72 3.56 -13.30
CA GLN A 371 6.42 3.19 -14.54
C GLN A 371 6.28 4.23 -15.66
N GLU A 372 5.14 4.94 -15.75
CA GLU A 372 4.92 5.99 -16.74
C GLU A 372 5.74 7.25 -16.42
N LEU A 373 5.67 7.73 -15.18
CA LEU A 373 6.44 8.91 -14.75
C LEU A 373 7.94 8.67 -14.86
N ARG A 374 8.42 7.48 -14.48
CA ARG A 374 9.81 7.07 -14.66
C ARG A 374 10.30 7.30 -16.09
N ARG A 375 9.56 6.85 -17.11
CA ARG A 375 9.96 7.02 -18.52
C ARG A 375 10.07 8.49 -18.91
N ARG A 376 9.24 9.36 -18.34
CA ARG A 376 9.24 10.82 -18.58
C ARG A 376 10.44 11.49 -17.92
N VAL A 377 10.72 11.15 -16.65
CA VAL A 377 11.93 11.63 -15.94
C VAL A 377 13.19 11.16 -16.67
N ASP A 378 13.24 9.89 -17.10
CA ASP A 378 14.33 9.34 -17.90
C ASP A 378 14.48 10.08 -19.24
N GLY A 379 13.39 10.62 -19.80
CA GLY A 379 13.40 11.44 -21.03
C GLY A 379 13.96 12.84 -20.78
N LEU A 380 13.48 13.53 -19.74
CA LEU A 380 13.95 14.86 -19.34
C LEU A 380 15.45 14.87 -19.04
N THR A 381 15.94 13.83 -18.36
CA THR A 381 17.37 13.69 -18.01
C THR A 381 18.23 13.43 -19.25
N ARG A 382 17.72 12.71 -20.27
CA ARG A 382 18.46 12.41 -21.51
C ARG A 382 18.53 13.61 -22.46
N CYS A 383 17.48 14.41 -22.55
CA CYS A 383 17.51 15.67 -23.32
C CYS A 383 18.57 16.63 -22.75
N ALA A 384 18.68 16.73 -21.42
CA ALA A 384 19.69 17.56 -20.77
C ALA A 384 21.15 17.12 -21.07
N ALA A 385 21.40 15.83 -21.34
CA ALA A 385 22.73 15.30 -21.65
C ALA A 385 23.06 15.33 -23.17
N GLY A 386 22.06 15.36 -24.04
CA GLY A 386 22.23 15.40 -25.50
C GLY A 386 22.66 16.77 -26.03
N ASP A 387 22.16 17.85 -25.44
CA ASP A 387 22.47 19.22 -25.87
C ASP A 387 23.92 19.64 -25.53
N SER A 388 24.57 18.97 -24.58
CA SER A 388 25.99 19.17 -24.28
C SER A 388 26.96 18.52 -25.28
N ALA A 389 26.50 17.57 -26.10
CA ALA A 389 27.36 16.86 -27.06
C ALA A 389 27.37 17.50 -28.46
N GLU A 390 26.31 18.20 -28.86
CA GLU A 390 26.22 18.83 -30.19
C GLU A 390 26.83 20.25 -30.25
N ALA A 391 27.11 20.89 -29.12
CA ALA A 391 27.74 22.22 -29.08
C ALA A 391 29.26 22.21 -29.37
N SER A 392 29.93 21.05 -29.35
CA SER A 392 31.39 20.95 -29.56
C SER A 392 31.82 20.61 -30.99
N ALA A 393 30.88 20.48 -31.94
CA ALA A 393 31.19 20.04 -33.31
C ALA A 393 30.95 21.11 -34.39
N ARG A 394 31.24 22.39 -34.12
CA ARG A 394 31.36 23.41 -35.19
C ARG A 394 32.43 24.46 -34.88
N SER A 395 33.71 24.09 -35.01
CA SER A 395 34.77 25.05 -35.29
C SER A 395 35.64 24.57 -36.45
N GLY A 396 35.38 25.12 -37.64
CA GLY A 396 36.19 24.95 -38.85
C GLY A 396 35.84 26.05 -39.85
N ALA A 397 36.73 27.04 -39.97
CA ALA A 397 36.73 28.20 -40.87
C ALA A 397 36.74 27.77 -42.37
N ALA A 398 36.36 28.49 -43.44
CA ALA A 398 35.95 29.88 -43.83
C ALA A 398 35.55 29.83 -45.36
N PRO A 399 35.37 30.92 -46.17
CA PRO A 399 34.72 32.25 -46.00
C PRO A 399 33.67 32.64 -47.10
N ALA A 400 32.96 33.76 -46.83
CA ALA A 400 32.44 34.81 -47.74
C ALA A 400 31.29 34.57 -48.76
N ARG A 401 30.12 35.19 -48.49
CA ARG A 401 29.48 36.27 -49.29
C ARG A 401 28.14 36.70 -48.66
N ALA A 402 27.81 37.98 -48.78
CA ALA A 402 26.52 38.60 -48.41
C ALA A 402 26.07 39.52 -49.57
N PRO A 403 24.86 40.12 -49.58
CA PRO A 403 23.59 39.80 -48.89
C PRO A 403 22.37 39.76 -49.85
N SER A 404 21.22 39.23 -49.41
CA SER A 404 19.91 39.70 -49.91
C SER A 404 18.78 39.44 -48.91
N VAL A 405 17.91 40.44 -48.83
CA VAL A 405 16.78 40.68 -47.93
C VAL A 405 15.58 39.80 -48.29
N ASP A 406 14.90 39.24 -47.29
CA ASP A 406 13.44 39.32 -47.08
C ASP A 406 12.95 38.28 -46.05
N GLY A 407 11.93 38.65 -45.25
CA GLY A 407 11.03 37.66 -44.64
C GLY A 407 10.96 37.64 -43.13
N ASN A 408 10.23 38.60 -42.57
CA ASN A 408 9.64 38.58 -41.24
C ASN A 408 8.88 37.26 -40.97
N SER A 409 9.23 36.53 -39.91
CA SER A 409 8.29 35.64 -39.21
C SER A 409 8.77 35.42 -37.78
N GLY A 410 8.05 36.02 -36.84
CA GLY A 410 8.20 35.78 -35.41
C GLY A 410 7.88 34.32 -35.10
N GLY A 411 8.91 33.54 -34.80
CA GLY A 411 8.79 32.31 -34.04
C GLY A 411 9.33 32.62 -32.65
N GLY A 412 8.43 32.91 -31.71
CA GLY A 412 8.81 32.86 -30.30
C GLY A 412 9.19 31.41 -29.99
N GLU A 413 10.49 31.15 -29.80
CA GLU A 413 10.93 29.88 -29.24
C GLU A 413 10.24 29.70 -27.88
N PRO A 414 9.59 28.55 -27.62
CA PRO A 414 9.10 28.28 -26.30
C PRO A 414 10.33 28.12 -25.37
N LEU A 415 10.28 28.83 -24.25
CA LEU A 415 11.21 28.93 -23.12
C LEU A 415 11.59 27.57 -22.44
N LEU A 416 11.81 26.51 -23.22
CA LEU A 416 11.84 25.10 -22.81
C LEU A 416 13.25 24.52 -22.63
N SER A 417 14.18 25.30 -22.07
CA SER A 417 15.50 24.81 -21.67
C SER A 417 15.87 25.25 -20.25
N ARG A 418 15.08 24.81 -19.26
CA ARG A 418 15.49 24.84 -17.85
C ARG A 418 15.81 23.42 -17.41
N HIS A 419 17.10 23.11 -17.46
CA HIS A 419 17.64 21.77 -17.32
C HIS A 419 17.64 21.32 -15.85
N LEU A 420 17.23 20.08 -15.60
CA LEU A 420 17.49 19.34 -14.34
C LEU A 420 18.98 18.97 -14.25
N GLY A 421 19.86 19.98 -14.31
CA GLY A 421 21.28 19.79 -14.55
C GLY A 421 22.06 19.36 -13.31
N SER A 422 21.52 19.62 -12.11
CA SER A 422 22.25 19.38 -10.86
C SER A 422 21.82 18.13 -10.10
N LEU A 423 20.79 17.40 -10.55
CA LEU A 423 20.33 16.15 -9.90
C LEU A 423 21.00 14.93 -10.54
N LEU A 424 21.98 14.34 -9.86
CA LEU A 424 22.63 13.10 -10.28
C LEU A 424 21.86 11.88 -9.76
N PRO A 425 21.45 10.92 -10.62
CA PRO A 425 20.80 9.69 -10.16
C PRO A 425 21.78 8.78 -9.42
N GLU A 426 21.42 8.32 -8.22
CA GLU A 426 22.23 7.42 -7.41
C GLU A 426 21.66 6.00 -7.32
N GLY A 427 20.35 5.84 -7.47
CA GLY A 427 19.72 4.53 -7.31
C GLY A 427 18.26 4.50 -7.73
N VAL A 428 17.82 3.32 -8.15
CA VAL A 428 16.42 3.02 -8.48
C VAL A 428 16.05 1.69 -7.84
N HIS A 429 15.01 1.70 -7.01
CA HIS A 429 14.55 0.53 -6.27
C HIS A 429 13.10 0.21 -6.64
N ALA A 430 12.87 -0.97 -7.20
CA ALA A 430 11.51 -1.42 -7.51
C ALA A 430 10.73 -1.70 -6.22
N VAL A 431 9.50 -1.21 -6.15
CA VAL A 431 8.58 -1.46 -5.03
C VAL A 431 7.21 -1.86 -5.58
N SER A 432 6.62 -2.89 -4.97
CA SER A 432 5.26 -3.32 -5.33
C SER A 432 4.25 -2.61 -4.45
N LEU A 433 3.35 -1.85 -5.07
CA LEU A 433 2.17 -1.26 -4.41
C LEU A 433 0.95 -2.19 -4.52
N GLY A 434 1.19 -3.50 -4.67
CA GLY A 434 0.16 -4.51 -4.86
C GLY A 434 -0.11 -4.80 -6.34
N ARG A 435 -1.02 -4.05 -6.97
CA ARG A 435 -1.37 -4.25 -8.40
C ARG A 435 -0.54 -3.40 -9.37
N THR A 436 0.14 -2.39 -8.84
CA THR A 436 0.93 -1.43 -9.63
C THR A 436 2.38 -1.51 -9.18
N ASP A 437 3.27 -1.57 -10.16
CA ASP A 437 4.71 -1.42 -9.93
C ASP A 437 5.04 0.07 -9.83
N ALA A 438 5.88 0.40 -8.86
CA ALA A 438 6.44 1.72 -8.67
C ALA A 438 7.93 1.60 -8.38
N PHE A 439 8.62 2.73 -8.45
CA PHE A 439 10.07 2.81 -8.31
C PHE A 439 10.41 3.95 -7.37
N ILE A 440 11.22 3.66 -6.36
CA ILE A 440 11.84 4.69 -5.53
C ILE A 440 13.12 5.11 -6.23
N HIS A 441 13.16 6.35 -6.68
CA HIS A 441 14.33 6.97 -7.30
C HIS A 441 15.06 7.82 -6.26
N LYS A 442 16.38 7.72 -6.24
CA LYS A 442 17.26 8.54 -5.39
C LYS A 442 18.17 9.38 -6.27
N TYR A 443 18.24 10.66 -5.97
CA TYR A 443 19.14 11.62 -6.62
C TYR A 443 19.94 12.38 -5.56
N ARG A 444 21.13 12.85 -5.95
CA ARG A 444 21.94 13.80 -5.19
C ARG A 444 22.06 15.09 -5.94
N LYS A 445 21.83 16.22 -5.26
CA LYS A 445 22.10 17.53 -5.85
C LYS A 445 23.60 17.81 -5.84
N VAL A 446 24.19 18.16 -6.98
CA VAL A 446 25.58 18.61 -7.10
C VAL A 446 25.65 20.11 -7.38
N SER A 447 26.83 20.70 -7.23
CA SER A 447 27.01 22.09 -7.66
C SER A 447 26.98 22.16 -9.19
N ALA A 448 26.27 23.13 -9.74
CA ALA A 448 26.25 23.39 -11.18
C ALA A 448 27.64 23.79 -11.75
N ALA A 449 28.61 24.11 -10.89
CA ALA A 449 29.95 24.56 -11.28
C ALA A 449 30.98 23.43 -11.56
N GLY A 450 30.53 22.17 -11.73
CA GLY A 450 31.42 21.00 -11.82
C GLY A 450 31.68 20.43 -13.23
N SER A 451 31.06 20.96 -14.28
CA SER A 451 31.30 20.56 -15.67
C SER A 451 31.99 21.71 -16.41
N CYS A 452 33.31 21.79 -16.26
CA CYS A 452 34.20 22.55 -17.13
C CYS A 452 35.21 21.61 -17.75
#